data_AF-A0A959FB21-F1
#
_entry.id   AF-A0A959FB21-F1
#
_cell.length_a   1.000
_cell.length_b   1.000
_cell.length_c   1.000
_cell.angle_alpha   90.00
_cell.angle_beta   90.00
_cell.angle_gamma   90.00
#
_symmetry.space_group_name_H-M   'P 1'
#
loop_
_entity.id
_entity.type
_entity.pdbx_description
1 polymer ?
#
loop_
_entity_poly.entity_id
_entity_poly.type
_entity_poly.pdbx_seq_one_letter_code
_entity_poly.pdbx_strand_id
1 'polypeptide(L)'
;MPDVTSIEDFYRETGSGFPDGLSQEIGHFNVFKTNEVMEHKRRNHQYMPYNRRDYYKISLIQGRNRAEYADKVINIEESALLFATPRIPYHW
;
A
#
# COMPACT_ATOMS: atom_id res chain seq x y z
N MET A 1 15.22 -14.17 2.65
CA MET A 1 15.06 -12.72 2.87
C MET A 1 13.68 -12.37 2.33
N PRO A 2 12.84 -11.57 3.00
CA PRO A 2 11.52 -11.27 2.44
C PRO A 2 11.71 -10.40 1.20
N ASP A 3 11.14 -10.84 0.07
CA ASP A 3 11.31 -10.25 -1.25
C ASP A 3 10.84 -8.79 -1.26
N VAL A 4 11.61 -7.87 -1.82
CA VAL A 4 11.19 -6.45 -1.91
C VAL A 4 10.13 -6.32 -3.00
N THR A 5 8.94 -5.84 -2.66
CA THR A 5 7.89 -5.56 -3.65
C THR A 5 8.11 -4.17 -4.21
N SER A 6 8.38 -4.09 -5.52
CA SER A 6 8.62 -2.82 -6.21
C SER A 6 7.32 -2.05 -6.47
N ILE A 7 7.44 -0.77 -6.81
CA ILE A 7 6.32 0.03 -7.30
C ILE A 7 5.71 -0.54 -8.59
N GLU A 8 6.54 -1.13 -9.46
CA GLU A 8 6.08 -1.79 -10.70
C GLU A 8 5.24 -3.03 -10.40
N ASP A 9 5.66 -3.81 -9.40
CA ASP A 9 4.89 -4.96 -8.92
C ASP A 9 3.54 -4.53 -8.37
N PHE A 10 3.48 -3.40 -7.64
CA PHE A 10 2.21 -2.86 -7.16
C PHE A 10 1.24 -2.57 -8.31
N TYR A 11 1.65 -1.86 -9.37
CA TYR A 11 0.79 -1.59 -10.53
C TYR A 11 0.31 -2.87 -11.21
N ARG A 12 1.21 -3.85 -11.36
CA ARG A 12 0.88 -5.16 -11.94
C ARG A 12 -0.15 -5.92 -11.10
N GLU A 13 -0.02 -5.89 -9.78
CA GLU A 13 -0.95 -6.55 -8.86
C GLU A 13 -2.30 -5.84 -8.74
N THR A 14 -2.33 -4.50 -8.82
CA THR A 14 -3.58 -3.73 -8.66
C THR A 14 -4.37 -3.59 -9.95
N GLY A 15 -3.85 -4.07 -11.08
CA GLY A 15 -4.49 -3.90 -12.40
C GLY A 15 -4.63 -2.43 -12.80
N SER A 16 -3.91 -1.54 -12.11
CA SER A 16 -3.86 -0.12 -12.41
C SER A 16 -2.88 0.02 -13.57
N GLY A 17 -3.34 0.48 -14.73
CA GLY A 17 -2.48 0.65 -15.89
C GLY A 17 -1.20 1.39 -15.51
N PHE A 18 -0.05 0.81 -15.85
CA PHE A 18 1.25 1.40 -15.53
C PHE A 18 1.36 2.72 -16.31
N PRO A 19 1.49 3.88 -15.64
CA PRO A 19 1.52 5.14 -16.35
C PRO A 19 2.85 5.31 -17.08
N ASP A 20 2.79 5.67 -18.36
CA ASP A 20 3.97 6.00 -19.16
C ASP A 20 4.70 7.20 -18.54
N GLY A 21 6.00 7.04 -18.24
CA GLY A 21 6.83 8.14 -17.72
C GLY A 21 7.13 8.10 -16.21
N LEU A 22 6.99 6.96 -15.54
CA LEU A 22 7.31 6.78 -14.11
C LEU A 22 8.71 7.31 -13.69
N SER A 23 9.65 7.38 -14.64
CA SER A 23 11.04 7.81 -14.44
C SER A 23 11.33 9.28 -14.81
N GLN A 24 10.36 10.05 -15.33
CA GLN A 24 10.64 11.35 -15.97
C GLN A 24 10.42 12.60 -15.10
N GLU A 25 9.75 12.52 -13.95
CA GLU A 25 9.52 13.69 -13.09
C GLU A 25 9.87 13.47 -11.61
N ILE A 26 9.99 14.59 -10.87
CA ILE A 26 10.54 14.77 -9.50
C ILE A 26 9.91 13.86 -8.42
N GLY A 27 8.86 13.12 -8.75
CA GLY A 27 8.33 12.04 -7.93
C GLY A 27 6.98 11.58 -8.45
N HIS A 28 6.80 10.27 -8.56
CA HIS A 28 5.54 9.69 -9.00
C HIS A 28 4.58 9.52 -7.80
N PHE A 29 3.45 10.24 -7.81
CA PHE A 29 2.41 10.18 -6.76
C PHE A 29 1.08 9.74 -7.34
N ASN A 30 0.58 8.57 -6.92
CA ASN A 30 -0.76 8.09 -7.29
C ASN A 30 -1.64 7.89 -6.08
N VAL A 31 -2.95 8.10 -6.29
CA VAL A 31 -3.99 7.92 -5.30
C VAL A 31 -4.89 6.78 -5.74
N PHE A 32 -5.13 5.83 -4.85
CA PHE A 32 -5.99 4.68 -5.09
C PHE A 32 -7.07 4.61 -4.03
N LYS A 33 -8.27 4.16 -4.41
CA LYS A 33 -9.26 3.80 -3.41
C LYS A 33 -8.98 2.41 -2.87
N THR A 34 -8.84 2.33 -1.56
CA THR A 34 -8.55 1.09 -0.82
C THR A 34 -9.50 -0.05 -1.17
N ASN A 35 -10.81 0.21 -1.23
CA ASN A 35 -11.82 -0.80 -1.52
C ASN A 35 -11.64 -1.41 -2.92
N GLU A 36 -11.39 -0.60 -3.94
CA GLU A 36 -11.19 -1.05 -5.31
C GLU A 36 -9.94 -1.95 -5.42
N VAL A 37 -8.85 -1.57 -4.73
CA VAL A 37 -7.61 -2.38 -4.67
C VAL A 37 -7.84 -3.70 -3.94
N MET A 38 -8.57 -3.69 -2.83
CA MET A 38 -8.90 -4.90 -2.07
C MET A 38 -9.82 -5.85 -2.84
N GLU A 39 -10.85 -5.31 -3.51
CA GLU A 39 -11.76 -6.08 -4.36
C GLU A 39 -11.02 -6.71 -5.54
N HIS A 40 -10.10 -5.98 -6.17
CA HIS A 40 -9.24 -6.53 -7.23
C HIS A 40 -8.39 -7.69 -6.70
N LYS A 41 -7.71 -7.51 -5.56
CA LYS A 41 -6.88 -8.57 -4.96
C LYS A 41 -7.70 -9.80 -4.56
N ARG A 42 -8.88 -9.60 -3.96
CA ARG A 42 -9.79 -10.70 -3.60
C ARG A 42 -10.26 -11.47 -4.82
N ARG A 43 -10.68 -10.78 -5.89
CA ARG A 43 -11.11 -11.43 -7.15
C ARG A 43 -9.99 -12.26 -7.77
N ASN A 44 -8.75 -11.78 -7.68
CA ASN A 44 -7.58 -12.45 -8.26
C ASN A 44 -6.86 -13.41 -7.29
N HIS A 45 -7.45 -13.72 -6.12
CA HIS A 45 -6.86 -14.60 -5.10
C HIS A 45 -5.43 -14.21 -4.68
N GLN A 46 -5.10 -12.91 -4.76
CA GLN A 46 -3.77 -12.41 -4.42
C GLN A 46 -3.71 -12.11 -2.91
N TYR A 47 -2.85 -12.85 -2.22
CA TYR A 47 -2.49 -12.57 -0.83
C TYR A 47 -1.61 -11.30 -0.78
N MET A 48 -1.83 -10.41 0.18
CA MET A 48 -0.95 -9.26 0.41
C MET A 48 0.11 -9.66 1.44
N PRO A 49 1.34 -10.01 1.03
CA PRO A 49 2.37 -10.43 1.98
C PRO A 49 2.78 -9.26 2.89
N TYR A 50 3.15 -9.60 4.12
CA TYR A 50 3.82 -8.68 5.04
C TYR A 50 5.22 -8.38 4.49
N ASN A 51 5.34 -7.28 3.73
CA ASN A 51 6.55 -6.98 2.98
C ASN A 51 6.96 -5.52 3.09
N ARG A 52 8.27 -5.27 3.03
CA ARG A 52 8.81 -3.93 2.84
C ARG A 52 8.54 -3.52 1.39
N ARG A 53 7.84 -2.40 1.23
CA ARG A 53 7.67 -1.72 -0.05
C ARG A 53 8.77 -0.68 -0.18
N ASP A 54 9.33 -0.55 -1.37
CA ASP A 54 10.40 0.41 -1.71
C ASP A 54 9.89 1.84 -1.93
N TYR A 55 8.59 2.08 -1.78
CA TYR A 55 7.94 3.39 -1.91
C TYR A 55 7.34 3.91 -0.60
N TYR A 56 7.20 5.23 -0.52
CA TYR A 56 6.40 5.89 0.51
C TYR A 56 4.91 5.68 0.25
N LYS A 57 4.13 5.39 1.29
CA LYS A 57 2.67 5.27 1.18
C LYS A 57 2.00 6.16 2.22
N ILE A 58 1.01 6.92 1.79
CA ILE A 58 0.09 7.64 2.67
C ILE A 58 -1.26 6.93 2.56
N SER A 59 -1.89 6.61 3.69
CA SER A 59 -3.20 5.96 3.71
C SER A 59 -4.16 6.74 4.59
N LEU A 60 -5.23 7.24 3.96
CA LEU A 60 -6.36 7.84 4.64
C LEU A 60 -7.37 6.73 4.96
N ILE A 61 -7.62 6.53 6.25
CA ILE A 61 -8.54 5.52 6.77
C ILE A 61 -9.73 6.25 7.36
N GLN A 62 -10.93 5.85 6.94
CA GLN A 62 -12.19 6.34 7.47
C GLN A 62 -13.01 5.14 7.95
N GLY A 63 -13.51 5.20 9.17
CA GLY A 63 -14.19 4.12 9.88
C GLY A 63 -13.26 3.29 10.77
N ARG A 64 -13.88 2.33 11.47
CA ARG A 64 -13.19 1.43 12.41
C ARG A 64 -12.24 0.52 11.67
N ASN A 65 -10.97 0.49 12.07
CA ASN A 65 -9.94 -0.30 11.42
C ASN A 65 -8.82 -0.69 12.40
N ARG A 66 -7.97 -1.66 12.01
CA ARG A 66 -6.82 -2.08 12.78
C ARG A 66 -5.57 -1.98 11.93
N ALA A 67 -4.68 -1.05 12.26
CA ALA A 67 -3.41 -0.90 11.56
C ALA A 67 -2.29 -1.60 12.35
N GLU A 68 -1.45 -2.36 11.66
CA GLU A 68 -0.34 -3.12 12.25
C GLU A 68 0.98 -2.54 11.76
N TYR A 69 1.63 -1.73 12.59
CA TYR A 69 2.86 -1.03 12.21
C TYR A 69 4.03 -1.47 13.08
N ALA A 70 5.04 -2.09 12.46
CA ALA A 70 6.17 -2.72 13.13
C ALA A 70 5.72 -3.70 14.24
N ASP A 71 5.99 -3.37 15.50
CA ASP A 71 5.66 -4.12 16.71
C ASP A 71 4.38 -3.60 17.41
N LYS A 72 3.62 -2.72 16.75
CA LYS A 72 2.45 -2.06 17.32
C LYS A 72 1.17 -2.41 16.57
N VAL A 73 0.11 -2.56 17.34
CA VAL A 73 -1.27 -2.65 16.84
C VAL A 73 -1.99 -1.37 17.25
N ILE A 74 -2.54 -0.66 16.27
CA ILE A 74 -3.27 0.59 16.48
C ILE A 74 -4.72 0.36 16.08
N ASN A 75 -5.63 0.49 17.05
CA ASN A 75 -7.07 0.49 16.78
C ASN A 75 -7.49 1.91 16.38
N ILE A 76 -8.07 2.03 15.19
CA ILE A 76 -8.60 3.27 14.63
C ILE A 76 -10.11 3.21 14.84
N GLU A 77 -10.68 4.16 15.59
CA GLU A 77 -12.11 4.16 15.88
C GLU A 77 -12.93 4.98 14.85
N GLU A 78 -12.39 6.09 14.34
CA GLU A 78 -13.12 6.98 13.43
C GLU A 78 -12.36 7.30 12.15
N SER A 79 -11.16 7.87 12.25
CA SER A 79 -10.33 8.17 11.09
C SER A 79 -8.86 8.21 11.47
N ALA A 80 -8.00 7.91 10.50
CA ALA A 80 -6.56 7.99 10.67
C ALA A 80 -5.85 8.32 9.37
N LEU A 81 -4.69 8.98 9.49
CA LEU A 81 -3.75 9.19 8.40
C LEU A 81 -2.46 8.43 8.74
N LEU A 82 -2.21 7.34 8.01
CA LEU A 82 -1.04 6.49 8.19
C LEU A 82 0.04 6.87 7.18
N PHE A 83 1.25 7.14 7.68
CA PHE A 83 2.44 7.38 6.87
C PHE A 83 3.37 6.17 6.98
N ALA A 84 3.58 5.48 5.87
CA ALA A 84 4.51 4.37 5.77
C ALA A 84 5.76 4.76 4.99
N THR A 85 6.92 4.34 5.49
CA THR A 85 8.23 4.62 4.91
C THR A 85 8.91 3.32 4.46
N PRO A 86 9.64 3.31 3.33
CA PRO A 86 10.43 2.15 2.92
C PRO A 86 11.54 1.77 3.91
N ARG A 87 11.86 2.66 4.87
CA ARG A 87 12.85 2.40 5.93
C ARG A 87 12.32 1.48 7.04
N ILE A 88 10.99 1.31 7.17
CA ILE A 88 10.35 0.58 8.28
C ILE A 88 9.22 -0.33 7.74
N PRO A 89 9.20 -1.64 8.07
CA PRO A 89 8.15 -2.56 7.60
C PRO A 89 6.78 -2.23 8.21
N TYR A 90 5.69 -2.39 7.44
CA TYR A 90 4.30 -2.13 7.89
C TYR A 90 3.29 -3.14 7.31
N HIS A 91 2.14 -3.29 7.97
CA HIS A 91 0.99 -4.10 7.59
C HIS A 91 -0.32 -3.34 7.81
N TRP A 92 -1.34 -3.61 6.99
CA TRP A 92 -2.63 -2.94 7.06
C TRP A 92 -3.72 -3.81 6.44
#